data_AF-A0A9P1P1R1-F1
#
_entry.id   AF-A0A9P1P1R1-F1
#
_cell.length_a   1.000
_cell.length_b   1.000
_cell.length_c   1.000
_cell.angle_alpha   90.00
_cell.angle_beta   90.00
_cell.angle_gamma   90.00
#
_symmetry.space_group_name_H-M   'P 1'
#
loop_
_entity.id
_entity.type
_entity.pdbx_description
1 polymer ?
#
loop_
_entity_poly.entity_id
_entity_poly.type
_entity_poly.pdbx_seq_one_letter_code
_entity_poly.pdbx_strand_id
1 'polypeptide(L)'
;MPIYDYLCPSNNRKIEVMHSINREVKTWGEVCQLAGCEVGDTPEDAPVRRLLSSPMLSIPTSNADYRNAGFTKLVKRDKGVYENVTAQD
;
A
#
# COMPACT_ATOMS: atom_id res chain seq x y z
N MET A 1 0.10 7.21 -5.11
CA MET A 1 -1.03 6.54 -5.79
C MET A 1 -1.90 5.92 -4.71
N PRO A 2 -3.24 6.10 -4.74
CA PRO A 2 -4.13 5.49 -3.75
C PRO A 2 -4.09 3.97 -3.81
N ILE A 3 -4.44 3.36 -2.68
CA ILE A 3 -4.51 1.92 -2.50
C ILE A 3 -5.96 1.57 -2.18
N TYR A 4 -6.50 0.54 -2.84
CA TYR A 4 -7.87 0.11 -2.70
C TYR A 4 -7.94 -1.40 -2.50
N ASP A 5 -8.83 -1.83 -1.61
CA ASP A 5 -9.18 -3.23 -1.43
C ASP A 5 -10.33 -3.62 -2.38
N TYR A 6 -10.21 -4.75 -3.06
CA TYR A 6 -11.26 -5.36 -3.86
C TYR A 6 -11.58 -6.77 -3.39
N LEU A 7 -12.86 -7.08 -3.24
CA LEU A 7 -13.37 -8.42 -2.95
C LEU A 7 -13.95 -9.04 -4.22
N CYS A 8 -13.53 -10.26 -4.55
CA CYS A 8 -14.23 -11.10 -5.52
C CYS A 8 -15.18 -12.05 -4.78
N PRO A 9 -16.51 -11.94 -4.93
CA PRO A 9 -17.45 -12.84 -4.26
C PRO A 9 -17.34 -14.30 -4.72
N SER A 10 -16.88 -14.54 -5.94
CA SER A 10 -16.79 -15.89 -6.52
C SER A 10 -15.74 -16.78 -5.84
N ASN A 11 -14.68 -16.18 -5.31
CA ASN A 11 -13.59 -16.89 -4.61
C ASN A 11 -13.38 -16.41 -3.16
N ASN A 12 -14.16 -15.43 -2.73
CA ASN A 12 -14.08 -14.78 -1.42
C ASN A 12 -12.69 -14.22 -1.07
N ARG A 13 -11.89 -13.83 -2.07
CA ARG A 13 -10.56 -13.25 -1.87
C ARG A 13 -10.64 -11.73 -1.88
N LYS A 14 -9.90 -11.13 -0.94
CA LYS A 14 -9.60 -9.70 -0.91
C LYS A 14 -8.19 -9.47 -1.46
N ILE A 15 -8.06 -8.58 -2.43
CA ILE A 15 -6.76 -8.15 -2.98
C ILE A 15 -6.66 -6.63 -2.89
N GLU A 16 -5.50 -6.18 -2.43
CA GLU A 16 -5.12 -4.78 -2.40
C GLU A 16 -4.45 -4.40 -3.74
N VAL A 17 -4.91 -3.32 -4.37
CA VAL A 17 -4.38 -2.82 -5.64
C VAL A 17 -4.09 -1.33 -5.56
N MET A 18 -3.06 -0.90 -6.27
CA MET A 18 -2.66 0.50 -6.37
C MET A 18 -3.05 1.06 -7.74
N HIS A 19 -3.99 2.01 -7.77
CA HIS A 19 -4.40 2.67 -9.01
C HIS A 19 -5.00 4.06 -8.75
N SER A 20 -5.12 4.87 -9.80
CA SER A 20 -5.83 6.15 -9.74
C SER A 20 -7.31 5.95 -9.46
N ILE A 21 -7.94 6.85 -8.70
CA ILE A 21 -9.38 6.81 -8.41
C ILE A 21 -10.24 6.89 -9.67
N ASN A 22 -9.73 7.49 -10.74
CA ASN A 22 -10.42 7.60 -12.03
C ASN A 22 -10.44 6.28 -12.81
N ARG A 23 -9.66 5.27 -12.40
CA ARG A 23 -9.71 3.94 -13.00
C ARG A 23 -10.83 3.15 -12.33
N GLU A 24 -11.83 2.78 -13.12
CA GLU A 24 -12.84 1.81 -12.70
C GLU A 24 -12.27 0.40 -12.82
N VAL A 25 -12.47 -0.41 -11.79
CA VAL A 25 -12.10 -1.83 -11.75
C VAL A 25 -13.36 -2.58 -11.37
N LYS A 26 -13.82 -3.48 -12.25
CA LYS A 26 -15.11 -4.17 -12.15
C LYS A 26 -14.97 -5.68 -12.17
N THR A 27 -13.86 -6.19 -12.66
CA THR A 27 -13.63 -7.62 -12.90
C THR A 27 -12.43 -8.17 -12.14
N TRP A 28 -12.40 -9.48 -11.92
CA TRP A 28 -11.30 -10.16 -11.25
C TRP A 28 -10.01 -10.09 -12.06
N GLY A 29 -10.08 -10.24 -13.39
CA GLY A 29 -8.93 -10.12 -14.28
C GLY A 29 -8.24 -8.76 -14.17
N GLU A 30 -9.01 -7.66 -14.10
CA GLU A 30 -8.45 -6.31 -13.89
C GLU A 30 -7.74 -6.17 -12.53
N VAL A 31 -8.29 -6.77 -11.46
CA VAL A 31 -7.65 -6.80 -10.13
C VAL A 31 -6.34 -7.58 -10.21
N CYS A 32 -6.34 -8.76 -10.81
CA CYS A 32 -5.15 -9.60 -10.96
C CYS A 32 -4.07 -8.91 -11.78
N GLN A 33 -4.44 -8.24 -12.87
CA GLN A 33 -3.51 -7.45 -13.69
C GLN A 33 -2.87 -6.32 -12.88
N LEU A 34 -3.64 -5.60 -12.07
CA LEU A 34 -3.14 -4.52 -11.22
C LEU A 34 -2.26 -5.03 -10.07
N ALA A 35 -2.59 -6.18 -9.51
CA ALA A 35 -1.86 -6.80 -8.41
C ALA A 35 -0.63 -7.61 -8.87
N GLY A 36 -0.50 -7.89 -10.17
CA GLY A 36 0.53 -8.78 -10.70
C GLY A 36 0.38 -10.23 -10.25
N CYS A 37 -0.85 -10.69 -9.97
CA CYS A 37 -1.12 -12.06 -9.58
C CYS A 37 -1.81 -12.86 -10.69
N GLU A 38 -1.73 -14.19 -10.61
CA GLU A 38 -2.45 -15.07 -11.54
C GLU A 38 -3.95 -15.09 -11.23
N VAL A 39 -4.75 -15.23 -12.29
CA VAL A 39 -6.22 -15.30 -12.24
C VAL A 39 -6.70 -16.59 -11.56
N GLY A 40 -6.00 -17.71 -11.83
CA GLY A 40 -6.35 -19.04 -11.32
C GLY A 40 -7.66 -19.56 -11.91
N ASP A 41 -8.45 -20.24 -11.09
CA ASP A 41 -9.72 -20.87 -11.50
C ASP A 41 -10.93 -19.91 -11.50
N THR A 42 -10.75 -18.67 -11.05
CA THR A 42 -11.84 -17.68 -11.03
C THR A 42 -11.96 -17.04 -12.42
N PRO A 43 -13.16 -17.00 -13.04
CA PRO A 43 -13.32 -16.35 -14.33
C PRO A 43 -12.80 -14.91 -14.33
N GLU A 44 -12.12 -14.49 -15.41
CA GLU A 44 -11.57 -13.13 -15.51
C GLU A 44 -12.66 -12.06 -15.42
N ASP A 45 -13.83 -12.33 -15.99
CA ASP A 45 -15.01 -11.46 -16.00
C ASP A 45 -15.82 -11.50 -14.69
N ALA A 46 -15.40 -12.32 -13.71
CA ALA A 46 -16.09 -12.40 -12.43
C ALA A 46 -16.15 -11.02 -11.76
N PRO A 47 -17.34 -10.57 -11.32
CA PRO A 47 -17.50 -9.23 -10.79
C PRO A 47 -16.77 -9.06 -9.46
N VAL A 48 -16.18 -7.90 -9.23
CA VAL A 48 -15.56 -7.52 -7.96
C VAL A 48 -16.25 -6.32 -7.33
N ARG A 49 -16.03 -6.13 -6.03
CA ARG A 49 -16.54 -4.99 -5.27
C ARG A 49 -15.37 -4.29 -4.61
N ARG A 50 -15.24 -2.97 -4.85
CA ARG A 50 -14.32 -2.13 -4.08
C ARG A 50 -14.84 -2.02 -2.66
N LEU A 51 -13.99 -2.35 -1.69
CA LEU A 51 -14.29 -2.16 -0.29
C LEU A 51 -13.89 -0.74 0.13
N LEU A 52 -14.78 -0.07 0.85
CA LEU A 52 -14.48 1.23 1.42
C LEU A 52 -13.76 1.02 2.76
N SER A 53 -12.52 1.48 2.85
CA SER A 53 -11.71 1.48 4.06
C SER A 53 -11.39 2.90 4.49
N SER A 54 -10.98 3.07 5.76
CA SER A 54 -10.39 4.33 6.21
C SER A 54 -9.17 4.67 5.34
N PRO A 55 -8.95 5.95 4.99
CA PRO A 55 -7.80 6.35 4.20
C PRO A 55 -6.50 5.81 4.81
N MET A 56 -5.73 5.07 4.00
CA MET A 56 -4.46 4.54 4.45
C MET A 56 -3.40 5.65 4.45
N LEU A 57 -2.71 5.82 5.56
CA LEU A 57 -1.57 6.72 5.69
C LEU A 57 -0.28 5.93 5.42
N SER A 58 0.35 6.18 4.28
CA SER A 58 1.67 5.64 3.95
C SER A 58 2.75 6.68 4.25
N ILE A 59 2.97 6.93 5.54
CA ILE A 59 4.01 7.83 6.04
C ILE A 59 4.79 7.16 7.16
N PRO A 60 6.10 7.42 7.30
CA PRO A 60 6.85 7.01 8.47
C PRO A 60 6.28 7.67 9.73
N THR A 61 5.95 6.88 10.74
CA THR A 61 5.36 7.32 12.02
C THR A 61 6.37 7.38 13.16
N SER A 62 7.52 6.73 13.00
CA SER A 62 8.56 6.65 14.02
C SER A 62 9.96 6.86 13.43
N ASN A 63 10.96 7.11 14.29
CA ASN A 63 12.36 7.12 13.86
C ASN A 63 12.83 5.72 13.42
N ALA A 64 12.24 4.65 13.95
CA ALA A 64 12.54 3.29 13.51
C ALA A 64 12.10 3.08 12.05
N ASP A 65 10.98 3.64 11.63
CA ASP A 65 10.52 3.54 10.23
C ASP A 65 11.52 4.16 9.26
N TYR A 66 12.05 5.35 9.58
CA TYR A 66 13.11 5.98 8.79
C TYR A 66 14.37 5.12 8.74
N ARG A 67 14.81 4.61 9.90
CA ARG A 67 15.99 3.75 10.02
C ARG A 67 15.86 2.48 9.19
N ASN A 68 14.75 1.78 9.31
CA ASN A 68 14.46 0.52 8.62
C ASN A 68 14.38 0.72 7.10
N ALA A 69 13.91 1.88 6.66
CA ALA A 69 13.94 2.29 5.26
C ALA A 69 15.32 2.77 4.78
N GLY A 70 16.36 2.72 5.62
CA GLY A 70 17.73 3.11 5.29
C GLY A 70 18.01 4.62 5.35
N PHE A 71 17.08 5.42 5.87
CA PHE A 71 17.27 6.86 6.01
C PHE A 71 17.96 7.21 7.32
N THR A 72 18.87 8.19 7.25
CA THR A 72 19.40 8.87 8.43
C THR A 72 18.58 10.11 8.74
N LYS A 73 18.04 10.20 9.96
CA LYS A 73 17.33 11.39 10.43
C LYS A 73 18.18 12.15 11.43
N LEU A 74 18.52 13.40 11.07
CA LEU A 74 19.22 14.32 11.93
C LEU A 74 18.24 15.32 12.56
N VAL A 75 18.24 15.40 13.89
CA VAL A 75 17.46 16.40 14.64
C VAL A 75 18.42 17.44 15.19
N LYS A 76 18.20 18.71 14.82
CA LYS A 76 18.99 19.82 15.34
C LYS A 76 18.74 19.98 16.85
N ARG A 77 19.79 19.98 17.66
CA ARG A 77 19.73 20.21 19.11
C ARG A 77 20.20 21.62 19.46
N ASP A 78 21.21 22.11 18.74
CA ASP A 78 21.75 23.47 18.90
C ASP A 78 22.38 23.97 17.58
N LYS A 79 22.95 25.17 17.58
CA LYS A 79 23.70 25.75 16.46
C LYS A 79 24.91 24.88 16.12
N GLY A 80 24.82 24.20 14.98
CA GLY A 80 25.86 23.29 14.49
C GLY A 80 25.84 21.90 15.12
N VAL A 81 24.91 21.62 16.05
CA VAL A 81 24.79 20.32 16.73
C VAL A 81 23.54 19.59 16.24
N TYR A 82 23.75 18.40 15.68
CA TYR A 82 22.70 17.54 15.14
C TYR A 82 22.85 16.14 15.72
N GLU A 83 21.75 15.57 16.17
CA GLU A 83 21.71 14.21 16.69
C GLU A 83 21.14 13.26 15.63
N ASN A 84 21.82 12.14 15.41
CA ASN A 84 21.31 11.05 14.60
C ASN A 84 20.34 10.20 15.41
N VAL A 85 19.05 10.48 15.29
CA VAL A 85 17.99 9.75 16.02
C VAL A 85 17.66 8.37 15.41
N THR A 86 18.41 7.99 14.37
CA THR A 86 18.34 6.70 13.68
C THR A 86 19.58 5.82 13.90
N ALA A 87 20.55 6.28 14.69
CA ALA A 87 21.73 5.49 15.02
C ALA A 87 21.35 4.20 15.77
N GLN A 88 21.98 3.08 15.41
CA GLN A 88 21.94 1.83 16.19
C GLN A 88 22.90 1.96 17.37
N ASP A 89 22.54 1.36 18.50
CA ASP A 89 23.42 1.23 19.66
C ASP A 89 24.61 0.30 19.34
#